data_AF-A0AAV1VVR2-F1
#
_entry.id   AF-A0AAV1VVR2-F1
#
_cell.length_a   1.000
_cell.length_b   1.000
_cell.length_c   1.000
_cell.angle_alpha   90.00
_cell.angle_beta   90.00
_cell.angle_gamma   90.00
#
_symmetry.space_group_name_H-M   'P 1'
#
loop_
_entity.id
_entity.type
_entity.pdbx_description
1 polymer ?
#
loop_
_entity_poly.entity_id
_entity_poly.type
_entity_poly.pdbx_seq_one_letter_code
_entity_poly.pdbx_strand_id
1 'polypeptide(L)'
;MADLDTFFYVYSILKSELLHDPLFKFSNDSRQWVERMMDYNVFGGKLNRGLSVIDSYTLLKDGEELNDDEIFLASTLAWCIEWLQACFVVVDDIMDNAHTRRGKPCWFRVPKVGLIAANDALLLRGHTARILKNHFRRKPYYADLVDLFNEVACALLMLGDNLDNHINVKNILVEMGTFYQAQDDYLDCFGDPEIIGKIGTDIEDFKCSWLVVKALELSNEEQKKVLYENYGKPDPANVSRVKALYNELNLQGVFAEYESNRYEKLVASIEAHPSKAVQATLKSFLAKIYKRQK
;
A
#
# COMPACT_ATOMS: atom_id res chain seq x y z
N MET A 1 9.22 13.04 -16.05
CA MET A 1 9.41 12.51 -14.68
C MET A 1 8.82 13.57 -13.77
N ALA A 2 7.88 13.23 -12.89
CA ALA A 2 7.26 14.21 -12.00
C ALA A 2 8.34 14.94 -11.19
N ASP A 3 8.27 16.26 -11.15
CA ASP A 3 9.18 17.06 -10.32
C ASP A 3 8.89 16.76 -8.83
N LEU A 4 9.84 16.10 -8.17
CA LEU A 4 9.74 15.75 -6.76
C LEU A 4 9.64 16.99 -5.89
N ASP A 5 10.27 18.09 -6.28
CA ASP A 5 10.22 19.34 -5.52
C ASP A 5 8.80 19.91 -5.53
N THR A 6 8.15 19.94 -6.71
CA THR A 6 6.73 20.29 -6.83
C THR A 6 5.85 19.34 -6.02
N PHE A 7 6.09 18.02 -6.07
CA PHE A 7 5.29 17.05 -5.30
C PHE A 7 5.37 17.31 -3.80
N PHE A 8 6.57 17.57 -3.26
CA PHE A 8 6.78 17.90 -1.85
C PHE A 8 6.29 19.31 -1.49
N TYR A 9 6.33 20.24 -2.42
CA TYR A 9 5.75 21.56 -2.23
C TYR A 9 4.23 21.45 -2.02
N VAL A 10 3.53 20.64 -2.82
CA VAL A 10 2.09 20.39 -2.63
C VAL A 10 1.81 19.80 -1.25
N TYR A 11 2.64 18.86 -0.76
CA TYR A 11 2.50 18.35 0.62
C TYR A 11 2.50 19.48 1.66
N SER A 12 3.42 20.44 1.52
CA SER A 12 3.54 21.55 2.47
C SER A 12 2.29 22.43 2.48
N ILE A 13 1.66 22.65 1.32
CA ILE A 13 0.39 23.38 1.19
C ILE A 13 -0.72 22.61 1.91
N LEU A 14 -0.91 21.33 1.57
CA LEU A 14 -1.98 20.50 2.14
C LEU A 14 -1.83 20.36 3.66
N LYS A 15 -0.60 20.14 4.14
CA LYS A 15 -0.29 20.09 5.56
C LYS A 15 -0.67 21.40 6.25
N SER A 16 -0.28 22.54 5.68
CA SER A 16 -0.61 23.85 6.23
C SER A 16 -2.12 24.08 6.30
N GLU A 17 -2.85 23.75 5.23
CA GLU A 17 -4.32 23.87 5.20
C GLU A 17 -5.00 23.05 6.29
N LEU A 18 -4.57 21.81 6.50
CA LEU A 18 -5.12 20.91 7.54
C LEU A 18 -4.82 21.42 8.95
N LEU A 19 -3.62 21.95 9.19
CA LEU A 19 -3.24 22.53 10.49
C LEU A 19 -3.96 23.84 10.81
N HIS A 20 -4.55 24.49 9.79
CA HIS A 20 -5.32 25.72 9.91
C HIS A 20 -6.80 25.53 9.55
N ASP A 21 -7.30 24.28 9.60
CA ASP A 21 -8.68 23.99 9.22
C ASP A 21 -9.67 24.73 10.14
N PRO A 22 -10.54 25.60 9.60
CA PRO A 22 -11.48 26.38 10.40
C PRO A 22 -12.55 25.52 11.09
N LEU A 23 -12.72 24.25 10.68
CA LEU A 23 -13.63 23.33 11.35
C LEU A 23 -13.12 22.85 12.72
N PHE A 24 -11.84 23.08 13.04
CA PHE A 24 -11.27 22.68 14.31
C PHE A 24 -10.52 23.85 14.98
N LYS A 25 -10.84 24.10 16.25
CA LYS A 25 -10.14 25.12 17.04
C LYS A 25 -8.84 24.53 17.60
N PHE A 26 -7.77 24.65 16.82
CA PHE A 26 -6.44 24.23 17.25
C PHE A 26 -5.89 25.07 18.42
N SER A 27 -5.32 24.39 19.42
CA SER A 27 -4.33 24.99 20.33
C SER A 27 -2.93 24.79 19.73
N ASN A 28 -1.91 25.39 20.36
CA ASN A 28 -0.52 25.13 19.95
C ASN A 28 -0.16 23.65 20.11
N ASP A 29 -0.60 23.01 21.20
CA ASP A 29 -0.28 21.61 21.49
C ASP A 29 -0.97 20.66 20.51
N SER A 30 -2.25 20.86 20.21
CA SER A 30 -2.96 19.98 19.27
C SER A 30 -2.45 20.14 17.84
N ARG A 31 -2.03 21.36 17.47
CA ARG A 31 -1.40 21.62 16.17
C ARG A 31 -0.06 20.91 16.04
N GLN A 32 0.81 21.02 17.05
CA GLN A 32 2.10 20.33 17.07
C GLN A 32 1.95 18.81 17.05
N TRP A 33 0.94 18.27 17.75
CA TRP A 33 0.63 16.85 17.71
C TRP A 33 0.28 16.39 16.30
N VAL A 34 -0.68 17.06 15.66
CA VAL A 34 -1.19 16.69 14.34
C VAL A 34 -0.11 16.87 13.26
N GLU A 35 0.70 17.91 13.35
CA GLU A 35 1.84 18.11 12.45
C GLU A 35 2.85 16.98 12.55
N ARG A 36 3.31 16.67 13.79
CA ARG A 36 4.26 15.58 14.03
C ARG A 36 3.70 14.24 13.56
N MET A 37 2.42 13.98 13.81
CA MET A 37 1.75 12.75 13.42
C MET A 37 1.73 12.59 11.89
N MET A 38 1.44 13.66 11.14
CA MET A 38 1.45 13.62 9.67
C MET A 38 2.87 13.43 9.12
N ASP A 39 3.85 14.19 9.61
CA ASP A 39 5.25 14.08 9.15
C ASP A 39 5.83 12.68 9.47
N TYR A 40 5.37 12.04 10.55
CA TYR A 40 5.83 10.70 10.92
C TYR A 40 5.22 9.59 10.05
N ASN A 41 3.90 9.66 9.79
CA ASN A 41 3.15 8.55 9.20
C ASN A 41 2.96 8.66 7.69
N VAL A 42 2.76 9.88 7.18
CA VAL A 42 2.50 10.11 5.76
C VAL A 42 3.83 10.12 4.99
N PHE A 43 4.87 10.69 5.59
CA PHE A 43 6.20 10.82 4.98
C PHE A 43 7.09 9.58 5.24
N GLY A 44 8.12 9.38 4.40
CA GLY A 44 9.15 8.35 4.60
C GLY A 44 8.90 7.01 3.92
N GLY A 45 7.83 6.88 3.14
CA GLY A 45 7.65 5.80 2.18
C GLY A 45 8.38 6.07 0.85
N LYS A 46 8.26 5.14 -0.10
CA LYS A 46 8.76 5.33 -1.49
C LYS A 46 7.87 6.25 -2.33
N LEU A 47 6.66 6.54 -1.84
CA LEU A 47 5.65 7.38 -2.52
C LEU A 47 5.24 6.84 -3.90
N ASN A 48 5.49 5.55 -4.17
CA ASN A 48 5.23 4.92 -5.46
C ASN A 48 3.75 5.03 -5.86
N ARG A 49 2.82 4.97 -4.89
CA ARG A 49 1.38 5.07 -5.16
C ARG A 49 1.02 6.48 -5.59
N GLY A 50 1.43 7.49 -4.83
CA GLY A 50 1.22 8.89 -5.17
C GLY A 50 1.86 9.27 -6.51
N LEU A 51 3.15 8.97 -6.69
CA LEU A 51 3.87 9.28 -7.94
C LEU A 51 3.25 8.58 -9.15
N SER A 52 2.67 7.40 -8.97
CA SER A 52 1.98 6.70 -10.05
C SER A 52 0.73 7.43 -10.56
N VAL A 53 0.05 8.23 -9.73
CA VAL A 53 -1.09 9.05 -10.19
C VAL A 53 -0.62 10.11 -11.19
N ILE A 54 0.49 10.79 -10.87
CA ILE A 54 1.05 11.83 -11.73
C ILE A 54 1.55 11.19 -13.03
N ASP A 55 2.34 10.11 -12.93
CA ASP A 55 2.82 9.37 -14.10
C ASP A 55 1.67 8.89 -14.99
N SER A 56 0.60 8.34 -14.39
CA SER A 56 -0.58 7.86 -15.11
C SER A 56 -1.28 9.00 -15.83
N TYR A 57 -1.44 10.14 -15.16
CA TYR A 57 -2.11 11.29 -15.75
C TYR A 57 -1.31 11.89 -16.91
N THR A 58 0.01 12.00 -16.77
CA THR A 58 0.90 12.40 -17.87
C THR A 58 0.79 11.44 -19.07
N LEU A 59 0.79 10.13 -18.83
CA LEU A 59 0.67 9.14 -19.90
C LEU A 59 -0.71 9.18 -20.59
N LEU A 60 -1.77 9.45 -19.83
CA LEU A 60 -3.12 9.59 -20.37
C LEU A 60 -3.31 10.86 -21.21
N LYS A 61 -2.46 11.88 -21.02
CA LYS A 61 -2.46 13.11 -21.82
C LYS A 61 -1.70 12.99 -23.16
N ASP A 62 -1.24 11.79 -23.50
CA ASP A 62 -0.68 11.40 -24.81
C ASP A 62 0.37 12.39 -25.37
N GLY A 63 1.28 12.86 -24.51
CA GLY A 63 2.40 13.72 -24.90
C GLY A 63 2.15 15.22 -24.73
N GLU A 64 0.97 15.66 -24.30
CA GLU A 64 0.75 17.05 -23.88
C GLU A 64 1.34 17.32 -22.49
N GLU A 65 1.94 18.49 -22.30
CA GLU A 65 2.45 18.91 -20.99
C GLU A 65 1.29 19.23 -20.03
N LEU A 66 1.45 18.84 -18.76
CA LEU A 66 0.53 19.22 -17.70
C LEU A 66 0.72 20.69 -17.35
N ASN A 67 -0.38 21.43 -17.21
CA ASN A 67 -0.34 22.79 -16.67
C ASN A 67 -0.26 22.78 -15.13
N ASP A 68 -0.03 23.95 -14.53
CA ASP A 68 0.16 24.06 -13.08
C ASP A 68 -1.05 23.59 -12.26
N ASP A 69 -2.30 23.84 -12.71
CA ASP A 69 -3.52 23.35 -12.02
C ASP A 69 -3.62 21.83 -12.09
N GLU A 70 -3.31 21.27 -13.25
CA GLU A 70 -3.28 19.82 -13.49
C GLU A 70 -2.23 19.12 -12.63
N ILE A 71 -1.01 19.66 -12.56
CA ILE A 71 0.06 19.15 -11.70
C ILE A 71 -0.34 19.23 -10.23
N PHE A 72 -0.90 20.37 -9.81
CA PHE A 72 -1.33 20.58 -8.44
C PHE A 72 -2.45 19.61 -8.04
N LEU A 73 -3.47 19.43 -8.87
CA LEU A 73 -4.59 18.52 -8.60
C LEU A 73 -4.15 17.06 -8.65
N ALA A 74 -3.33 16.65 -9.63
CA ALA A 74 -2.79 15.29 -9.69
C ALA A 74 -1.93 14.99 -8.44
N SER A 75 -1.09 15.95 -8.03
CA SER A 75 -0.29 15.84 -6.80
C SER A 75 -1.15 15.81 -5.54
N THR A 76 -2.24 16.58 -5.51
CA THR A 76 -3.18 16.58 -4.38
C THR A 76 -3.87 15.24 -4.24
N LEU A 77 -4.31 14.65 -5.36
CA LEU A 77 -4.91 13.32 -5.39
C LEU A 77 -3.90 12.24 -4.99
N ALA A 78 -2.68 12.32 -5.51
CA ALA A 78 -1.57 11.46 -5.14
C ALA A 78 -1.30 11.48 -3.63
N TRP A 79 -1.29 12.66 -3.01
CA TRP A 79 -1.18 12.78 -1.56
C TRP A 79 -2.39 12.20 -0.82
N CYS A 80 -3.62 12.36 -1.32
CA CYS A 80 -4.78 11.70 -0.71
C CYS A 80 -4.59 10.17 -0.62
N ILE A 81 -3.98 9.55 -1.62
CA ILE A 81 -3.66 8.11 -1.61
C ILE A 81 -2.61 7.78 -0.55
N GLU A 82 -1.54 8.58 -0.44
CA GLU A 82 -0.49 8.38 0.57
C GLU A 82 -1.02 8.59 2.01
N TRP A 83 -1.93 9.55 2.23
CA TRP A 83 -2.63 9.74 3.50
C TRP A 83 -3.55 8.56 3.84
N LEU A 84 -4.31 8.07 2.85
CA LEU A 84 -5.19 6.91 3.04
C LEU A 84 -4.36 5.67 3.39
N GLN A 85 -3.24 5.46 2.68
CA GLN A 85 -2.31 4.37 2.99
C GLN A 85 -1.75 4.52 4.41
N ALA A 86 -1.33 5.73 4.81
CA ALA A 86 -0.79 5.97 6.14
C ALA A 86 -1.80 5.62 7.25
N CYS A 87 -3.09 5.93 7.06
CA CYS A 87 -4.17 5.49 7.95
C CYS A 87 -4.16 3.96 8.11
N PHE A 88 -4.19 3.23 6.99
CA PHE A 88 -4.23 1.76 7.03
C PHE A 88 -2.97 1.16 7.66
N VAL A 89 -1.79 1.69 7.35
CA VAL A 89 -0.52 1.21 7.93
C VAL A 89 -0.51 1.39 9.45
N VAL A 90 -1.02 2.50 9.97
CA VAL A 90 -1.06 2.71 11.43
C VAL A 90 -2.00 1.71 12.10
N VAL A 91 -3.16 1.42 11.49
CA VAL A 91 -4.11 0.44 12.03
C VAL A 91 -3.55 -0.99 11.92
N ASP A 92 -2.97 -1.33 10.78
CA ASP A 92 -2.30 -2.60 10.50
C ASP A 92 -1.18 -2.88 11.52
N ASP A 93 -0.30 -1.90 11.74
CA ASP A 93 0.77 -2.00 12.73
C ASP A 93 0.23 -2.27 14.15
N ILE A 94 -0.93 -1.71 14.53
CA ILE A 94 -1.57 -1.97 15.82
C ILE A 94 -2.16 -3.38 15.87
N MET A 95 -2.89 -3.78 14.83
CA MET A 95 -3.54 -5.09 14.73
C MET A 95 -2.52 -6.23 14.75
N ASP A 96 -1.41 -6.05 14.04
CA ASP A 96 -0.30 -7.00 13.94
C ASP A 96 0.70 -6.85 15.09
N ASN A 97 0.45 -5.92 16.02
CA ASN A 97 1.34 -5.65 17.15
C ASN A 97 2.80 -5.39 16.69
N ALA A 98 2.97 -4.81 15.50
CA ALA A 98 4.25 -4.61 14.84
C ALA A 98 5.22 -3.74 15.67
N HIS A 99 6.52 -3.95 15.47
CA HIS A 99 7.56 -3.21 16.18
C HIS A 99 8.06 -2.00 15.39
N THR A 100 8.34 -2.20 14.10
CA THR A 100 9.00 -1.21 13.25
C THR A 100 8.34 -1.06 11.90
N ARG A 101 8.31 0.17 11.38
CA ARG A 101 7.86 0.53 10.04
C ARG A 101 8.77 1.60 9.46
N ARG A 102 9.22 1.41 8.20
CA ARG A 102 10.10 2.36 7.48
C ARG A 102 11.38 2.69 8.27
N GLY A 103 11.98 1.69 8.93
CA GLY A 103 13.19 1.84 9.73
C GLY A 103 13.01 2.62 11.06
N LYS A 104 11.77 2.90 11.49
CA LYS A 104 11.46 3.58 12.75
C LYS A 104 10.47 2.74 13.56
N PRO A 105 10.30 2.99 14.87
CA PRO A 105 9.21 2.37 15.64
C PRO A 105 7.85 2.67 15.01
N CYS A 106 6.94 1.69 15.00
CA CYS A 106 5.55 1.93 14.59
C CYS A 106 4.94 3.06 15.44
N TRP A 107 4.00 3.84 14.88
CA TRP A 107 3.51 5.05 15.56
C TRP A 107 2.97 4.76 16.97
N PHE A 108 2.21 3.68 17.14
CA PHE A 108 1.68 3.26 18.44
C PHE A 108 2.76 2.82 19.46
N ARG A 109 3.99 2.54 18.99
CA ARG A 109 5.16 2.20 19.82
C ARG A 109 5.97 3.44 20.23
N VAL A 110 5.72 4.60 19.63
CA VAL A 110 6.43 5.84 19.98
C VAL A 110 6.06 6.26 21.42
N PRO A 111 7.04 6.65 22.27
CA PRO A 111 6.75 7.08 23.62
C PRO A 111 5.70 8.20 23.65
N LYS A 112 4.72 8.06 24.55
CA LYS A 112 3.55 8.96 24.73
C LYS A 112 2.46 8.86 23.65
N VAL A 113 2.61 8.01 22.62
CA VAL A 113 1.54 7.78 21.63
C VAL A 113 0.65 6.63 22.09
N GLY A 114 1.17 5.40 22.16
CA GLY A 114 0.36 4.24 22.53
C GLY A 114 -0.87 4.07 21.62
N LEU A 115 -2.01 3.68 22.19
CA LEU A 115 -3.25 3.48 21.43
C LEU A 115 -3.94 4.78 20.98
N ILE A 116 -3.42 5.97 21.32
CA ILE A 116 -3.86 7.22 20.70
C ILE A 116 -3.69 7.14 19.17
N ALA A 117 -2.71 6.35 18.72
CA ALA A 117 -2.46 6.04 17.31
C ALA A 117 -3.72 5.54 16.56
N ALA A 118 -4.64 4.82 17.21
CA ALA A 118 -5.88 4.38 16.58
C ALA A 118 -6.77 5.57 16.20
N ASN A 119 -6.87 6.58 17.06
CA ASN A 119 -7.59 7.81 16.76
C ASN A 119 -6.83 8.68 15.75
N ASP A 120 -5.50 8.72 15.83
CA ASP A 120 -4.67 9.43 14.84
C ASP A 120 -4.85 8.84 13.43
N ALA A 121 -5.02 7.52 13.30
CA ALA A 121 -5.34 6.89 12.02
C ALA A 121 -6.69 7.36 11.47
N LEU A 122 -7.73 7.44 12.33
CA LEU A 122 -9.03 8.00 11.93
C LEU A 122 -8.91 9.47 11.51
N LEU A 123 -8.03 10.24 12.15
CA LEU A 123 -7.75 11.62 11.75
C LEU A 123 -7.07 11.69 10.38
N LEU A 124 -6.11 10.80 10.08
CA LEU A 124 -5.51 10.68 8.74
C LEU A 124 -6.56 10.36 7.67
N ARG A 125 -7.52 9.47 7.97
CA ARG A 125 -8.68 9.23 7.09
C ARG A 125 -9.57 10.48 6.97
N GLY A 126 -9.79 11.22 8.05
CA GLY A 126 -10.54 12.47 8.01
C GLY A 126 -9.86 13.52 7.11
N HIS A 127 -8.53 13.60 7.14
CA HIS A 127 -7.76 14.52 6.31
C HIS A 127 -7.96 14.29 4.81
N THR A 128 -8.07 13.04 4.34
CA THR A 128 -8.33 12.78 2.91
C THR A 128 -9.67 13.39 2.47
N ALA A 129 -10.73 13.21 3.25
CA ALA A 129 -12.02 13.84 2.98
C ALA A 129 -11.95 15.38 3.01
N ARG A 130 -11.13 15.96 3.90
CA ARG A 130 -10.91 17.42 3.96
C ARG A 130 -10.19 17.93 2.72
N ILE A 131 -9.11 17.28 2.30
CA ILE A 131 -8.35 17.63 1.10
C ILE A 131 -9.25 17.53 -0.14
N LEU A 132 -9.96 16.40 -0.30
CA LEU A 132 -10.89 16.20 -1.43
C LEU A 132 -11.94 17.31 -1.49
N LYS A 133 -12.56 17.64 -0.37
CA LYS A 133 -13.56 18.72 -0.30
C LYS A 133 -12.96 20.10 -0.59
N ASN A 134 -11.75 20.39 -0.15
CA ASN A 134 -11.14 21.71 -0.35
C ASN A 134 -10.81 21.95 -1.83
N HIS A 135 -10.26 20.94 -2.52
CA HIS A 135 -9.69 21.09 -3.87
C HIS A 135 -10.60 20.60 -4.99
N PHE A 136 -11.46 19.60 -4.73
CA PHE A 136 -12.25 18.94 -5.77
C PHE A 136 -13.75 19.21 -5.70
N ARG A 137 -14.32 19.77 -4.61
CA ARG A 137 -15.79 19.93 -4.44
C ARG A 137 -16.54 20.64 -5.58
N ARG A 138 -15.85 21.44 -6.38
CA ARG A 138 -16.42 22.19 -7.52
C ARG A 138 -16.20 21.49 -8.86
N LYS A 139 -15.41 20.41 -8.89
CA LYS A 139 -15.15 19.62 -10.08
C LYS A 139 -16.34 18.67 -10.32
N PRO A 140 -16.74 18.42 -11.57
CA PRO A 140 -17.94 17.63 -11.88
C PRO A 140 -17.84 16.18 -11.39
N TYR A 141 -16.63 15.63 -11.29
CA TYR A 141 -16.33 14.27 -10.85
C TYR A 141 -16.10 14.12 -9.34
N TYR A 142 -16.46 15.13 -8.52
CA TYR A 142 -16.21 15.10 -7.08
C TYR A 142 -16.91 13.93 -6.38
N ALA A 143 -18.17 13.66 -6.72
CA ALA A 143 -18.93 12.57 -6.13
C ALA A 143 -18.27 11.22 -6.44
N ASP A 144 -17.98 10.98 -7.72
CA ASP A 144 -17.28 9.76 -8.17
C ASP A 144 -15.93 9.58 -7.47
N LEU A 145 -15.20 10.68 -7.23
CA LEU A 145 -13.91 10.64 -6.54
C LEU A 145 -14.05 10.27 -5.06
N VAL A 146 -15.07 10.81 -4.38
CA VAL A 146 -15.36 10.45 -2.98
C VAL A 146 -15.81 9.00 -2.88
N ASP A 147 -16.68 8.56 -3.79
CA ASP A 147 -17.16 7.18 -3.85
C ASP A 147 -16.00 6.22 -4.10
N LEU A 148 -15.12 6.52 -5.05
CA LEU A 148 -13.91 5.72 -5.29
C LEU A 148 -13.02 5.59 -4.04
N PHE A 149 -12.77 6.68 -3.31
CA PHE A 149 -11.98 6.63 -2.08
C PHE A 149 -12.66 5.81 -0.99
N ASN A 150 -13.98 5.90 -0.88
CA ASN A 150 -14.75 5.11 0.06
C ASN A 150 -14.79 3.64 -0.34
N GLU A 151 -15.00 3.31 -1.61
CA GLU A 151 -14.98 1.95 -2.14
C GLU A 151 -13.62 1.30 -1.97
N VAL A 152 -12.53 2.01 -2.27
CA VAL A 152 -11.16 1.50 -2.02
C VAL A 152 -10.95 1.29 -0.52
N ALA A 153 -11.36 2.23 0.33
CA ALA A 153 -11.24 2.07 1.78
C ALA A 153 -12.09 0.90 2.31
N CYS A 154 -13.32 0.73 1.81
CA CYS A 154 -14.21 -0.37 2.16
C CYS A 154 -13.67 -1.69 1.61
N ALA A 155 -13.18 -1.75 0.39
CA ALA A 155 -12.58 -2.95 -0.20
C ALA A 155 -11.31 -3.38 0.55
N LEU A 156 -10.48 -2.44 1.00
CA LEU A 156 -9.34 -2.71 1.88
C LEU A 156 -9.77 -3.20 3.26
N LEU A 157 -10.93 -2.76 3.76
CA LEU A 157 -11.48 -3.19 5.06
C LEU A 157 -12.31 -4.49 4.98
N MET A 158 -12.92 -4.79 3.84
CA MET A 158 -13.98 -5.81 3.71
C MET A 158 -13.77 -6.80 2.56
N LEU A 159 -12.65 -6.75 1.83
CA LEU A 159 -12.37 -7.60 0.66
C LEU A 159 -13.57 -7.71 -0.29
N GLY A 160 -13.83 -6.63 -1.02
CA GLY A 160 -14.59 -6.67 -2.26
C GLY A 160 -15.73 -5.66 -2.31
N ASP A 161 -15.62 -4.70 -3.24
CA ASP A 161 -16.78 -4.37 -4.09
C ASP A 161 -16.38 -3.62 -5.39
N ASN A 162 -17.40 -3.32 -6.20
CA ASN A 162 -17.31 -3.23 -7.65
C ASN A 162 -17.35 -1.79 -8.23
N LEU A 163 -16.30 -1.38 -8.95
CA LEU A 163 -16.30 -0.20 -9.83
C LEU A 163 -16.76 -0.57 -11.24
N ASP A 164 -17.89 -0.03 -11.68
CA ASP A 164 -18.57 -0.44 -12.93
C ASP A 164 -18.08 0.25 -14.22
N ASN A 165 -17.04 1.08 -14.16
CA ASN A 165 -16.41 1.65 -15.35
C ASN A 165 -14.92 1.26 -15.42
N HIS A 166 -14.53 0.68 -16.57
CA HIS A 166 -13.21 0.07 -16.84
C HIS A 166 -12.93 -1.30 -16.19
N ILE A 167 -13.91 -2.22 -16.23
CA ILE A 167 -13.78 -3.61 -15.72
C ILE A 167 -12.46 -4.28 -16.15
N ASN A 168 -12.04 -4.10 -17.40
CA ASN A 168 -10.78 -4.70 -17.88
C ASN A 168 -9.53 -4.13 -17.19
N VAL A 169 -9.47 -2.81 -16.99
CA VAL A 169 -8.34 -2.16 -16.28
C VAL A 169 -8.39 -2.54 -14.81
N LYS A 170 -9.58 -2.55 -14.20
CA LYS A 170 -9.80 -2.99 -12.83
C LYS A 170 -9.29 -4.43 -12.65
N ASN A 171 -9.70 -5.36 -13.49
CA ASN A 171 -9.30 -6.76 -13.38
C ASN A 171 -7.77 -6.91 -13.50
N ILE A 172 -7.13 -6.20 -14.44
CA ILE A 172 -5.67 -6.20 -14.56
C ILE A 172 -5.02 -5.66 -13.28
N LEU A 173 -5.50 -4.54 -12.74
CA LEU A 173 -4.96 -3.92 -11.52
C LEU A 173 -5.20 -4.78 -10.28
N VAL A 174 -6.34 -5.47 -10.18
CA VAL A 174 -6.64 -6.43 -9.10
C VAL A 174 -5.69 -7.62 -9.19
N GLU A 175 -5.46 -8.18 -10.38
CA GLU A 175 -4.49 -9.26 -10.56
C GLU A 175 -3.05 -8.81 -10.26
N MET A 176 -2.69 -7.57 -10.60
CA MET A 176 -1.42 -6.97 -10.16
C MET A 176 -1.35 -6.82 -8.64
N GLY A 177 -2.44 -6.44 -7.99
CA GLY A 177 -2.53 -6.33 -6.53
C GLY A 177 -2.34 -7.69 -5.85
N THR A 178 -3.03 -8.72 -6.34
CA THR A 178 -2.87 -10.11 -5.89
C THR A 178 -1.42 -10.57 -6.06
N PHE A 179 -0.81 -10.24 -7.21
CA PHE A 179 0.59 -10.54 -7.48
C PHE A 179 1.54 -9.82 -6.50
N TYR A 180 1.29 -8.53 -6.25
CA TYR A 180 2.08 -7.72 -5.32
C TYR A 180 2.00 -8.24 -3.88
N GLN A 181 0.82 -8.70 -3.45
CA GLN A 181 0.63 -9.27 -2.12
C GLN A 181 1.36 -10.61 -1.97
N ALA A 182 1.29 -11.49 -2.98
CA ALA A 182 2.08 -12.72 -2.97
C ALA A 182 3.59 -12.45 -2.90
N GLN A 183 4.08 -11.39 -3.57
CA GLN A 183 5.46 -10.92 -3.40
C GLN A 183 5.75 -10.42 -1.99
N ASP A 184 4.78 -9.79 -1.32
CA ASP A 184 4.97 -9.28 0.06
C ASP A 184 5.09 -10.43 1.05
N ASP A 185 4.19 -11.40 0.96
CA ASP A 185 4.20 -12.63 1.75
C ASP A 185 5.52 -13.42 1.56
N TYR A 186 6.02 -13.49 0.31
CA TYR A 186 7.32 -14.09 0.01
C TYR A 186 8.47 -13.33 0.68
N LEU A 187 8.49 -12.00 0.52
CA LEU A 187 9.55 -11.15 1.07
C LEU A 187 9.52 -11.10 2.60
N ASP A 188 8.34 -11.21 3.24
CA ASP A 188 8.22 -11.27 4.69
C ASP A 188 9.02 -12.44 5.28
N CYS A 189 8.95 -13.61 4.63
CA CYS A 189 9.65 -14.80 5.11
C CYS A 189 11.12 -14.89 4.64
N PHE A 190 11.38 -14.58 3.35
CA PHE A 190 12.65 -14.87 2.67
C PHE A 190 13.47 -13.63 2.31
N GLY A 191 12.90 -12.44 2.37
CA GLY A 191 13.63 -11.24 2.03
C GLY A 191 14.51 -10.75 3.18
N ASP A 192 15.51 -9.94 2.83
CA ASP A 192 16.48 -9.41 3.78
C ASP A 192 15.85 -8.28 4.62
N PRO A 193 15.78 -8.42 5.96
CA PRO A 193 15.22 -7.39 6.83
C PRO A 193 15.87 -6.00 6.68
N GLU A 194 17.16 -5.93 6.33
CA GLU A 194 17.85 -4.65 6.11
C GLU A 194 17.37 -3.95 4.83
N ILE A 195 17.05 -4.73 3.79
CA ILE A 195 16.54 -4.21 2.53
C ILE A 195 15.06 -3.83 2.65
N ILE A 196 14.27 -4.68 3.29
CA ILE A 196 12.82 -4.48 3.46
C ILE A 196 12.54 -3.37 4.50
N GLY A 197 13.39 -3.26 5.53
CA GLY A 197 13.23 -2.30 6.62
C GLY A 197 12.17 -2.71 7.66
N LYS A 198 11.81 -4.00 7.71
CA LYS A 198 11.03 -4.66 8.76
C LYS A 198 11.51 -6.10 8.94
N ILE A 199 11.30 -6.65 10.12
CA ILE A 199 11.41 -8.09 10.38
C ILE A 199 10.06 -8.70 10.05
N GLY A 200 10.03 -9.75 9.23
CA GLY A 200 8.78 -10.45 8.92
C GLY A 200 8.28 -11.28 10.10
N THR A 201 6.96 -11.28 10.30
CA THR A 201 6.27 -11.89 11.44
C THR A 201 5.08 -12.76 11.03
N ASP A 202 4.87 -12.98 9.71
CA ASP A 202 3.69 -13.68 9.20
C ASP A 202 3.50 -15.08 9.81
N ILE A 203 4.61 -15.78 10.10
CA ILE A 203 4.58 -17.13 10.68
C ILE A 203 4.11 -17.08 12.13
N GLU A 204 4.70 -16.19 12.94
CA GLU A 204 4.37 -15.99 14.35
C GLU A 204 2.94 -15.50 14.55
N ASP A 205 2.48 -14.63 13.65
CA ASP A 205 1.16 -13.96 13.70
C ASP A 205 0.04 -14.82 13.10
N PHE A 206 0.33 -16.06 12.70
CA PHE A 206 -0.63 -17.00 12.11
C PHE A 206 -1.33 -16.43 10.87
N LYS A 207 -0.60 -15.65 10.06
CA LYS A 207 -1.14 -15.02 8.85
C LYS A 207 -1.45 -16.07 7.80
N CYS A 208 -2.58 -15.87 7.10
CA CYS A 208 -2.95 -16.66 5.91
C CYS A 208 -2.16 -16.17 4.69
N SER A 209 -0.84 -16.33 4.73
CA SER A 209 0.07 -15.91 3.68
C SER A 209 0.06 -16.90 2.50
N TRP A 210 0.45 -16.42 1.32
CA TRP A 210 0.61 -17.24 0.12
C TRP A 210 1.53 -18.45 0.38
N LEU A 211 2.58 -18.27 1.18
CA LEU A 211 3.54 -19.32 1.51
C LEU A 211 2.90 -20.48 2.28
N VAL A 212 2.10 -20.21 3.32
CA VAL A 212 1.50 -21.29 4.12
C VAL A 212 0.44 -22.04 3.33
N VAL A 213 -0.35 -21.35 2.50
CA VAL A 213 -1.35 -21.99 1.63
C VAL A 213 -0.67 -22.89 0.61
N LYS A 214 0.44 -22.44 0.00
CA LYS A 214 1.22 -23.26 -0.93
C LYS A 214 1.94 -24.42 -0.26
N ALA A 215 2.46 -24.21 0.94
CA ALA A 215 3.04 -25.28 1.74
C ALA A 215 2.00 -26.37 2.03
N LEU A 216 0.79 -25.99 2.45
CA LEU A 216 -0.31 -26.93 2.71
C LEU A 216 -0.74 -27.72 1.46
N GLU A 217 -0.73 -27.08 0.28
CA GLU A 217 -1.04 -27.72 -1.00
C GLU A 217 0.01 -28.77 -1.41
N LEU A 218 1.30 -28.48 -1.19
CA LEU A 218 2.42 -29.33 -1.62
C LEU A 218 2.86 -30.35 -0.58
N SER A 219 2.45 -30.19 0.68
CA SER A 219 2.87 -31.05 1.79
C SER A 219 2.17 -32.41 1.79
N ASN A 220 2.91 -33.45 2.19
CA ASN A 220 2.34 -34.71 2.67
C ASN A 220 1.77 -34.57 4.10
N GLU A 221 1.19 -35.64 4.65
CA GLU A 221 0.52 -35.60 5.96
C GLU A 221 1.49 -35.35 7.12
N GLU A 222 2.71 -35.87 7.06
CA GLU A 222 3.76 -35.61 8.05
C GLU A 222 4.21 -34.14 8.03
N GLN A 223 4.41 -33.58 6.85
CA GLN A 223 4.78 -32.18 6.64
C GLN A 223 3.64 -31.23 7.07
N LYS A 224 2.37 -31.58 6.82
CA LYS A 224 1.23 -30.81 7.34
C LYS A 224 1.19 -30.78 8.86
N LYS A 225 1.53 -31.88 9.55
CA LYS A 225 1.66 -31.86 11.02
C LYS A 225 2.70 -30.86 11.49
N VAL A 226 3.84 -30.76 10.80
CA VAL A 226 4.85 -29.74 11.12
C VAL A 226 4.25 -28.34 11.04
N LEU A 227 3.47 -28.01 9.99
CA LEU A 227 2.79 -26.72 9.90
C LEU A 227 1.79 -26.53 11.06
N TYR A 228 0.92 -27.50 11.34
CA TYR A 228 -0.09 -27.36 12.39
C TYR A 228 0.50 -27.23 13.80
N GLU A 229 1.64 -27.85 14.07
CA GLU A 229 2.29 -27.80 15.38
C GLU A 229 3.11 -26.51 15.60
N ASN A 230 3.67 -25.93 14.52
CA ASN A 230 4.67 -24.88 14.62
C ASN A 230 4.21 -23.50 14.09
N TYR A 231 3.22 -23.43 13.19
CA TYR A 231 2.73 -22.16 12.63
C TYR A 231 1.91 -21.38 13.68
N GLY A 232 2.04 -20.05 13.73
CA GLY A 232 1.40 -19.18 14.74
C GLY A 232 1.98 -19.27 16.14
N LYS A 233 3.25 -19.69 16.24
CA LYS A 233 3.96 -19.79 17.52
C LYS A 233 5.11 -18.77 17.53
N PRO A 234 5.18 -17.88 18.53
CA PRO A 234 6.22 -16.84 18.59
C PRO A 234 7.61 -17.39 18.98
N ASP A 235 7.73 -18.68 19.29
CA ASP A 235 9.02 -19.31 19.61
C ASP A 235 9.88 -19.41 18.32
N PRO A 236 11.10 -18.84 18.31
CA PRO A 236 11.99 -18.89 17.16
C PRO A 236 12.30 -20.31 16.65
N ALA A 237 12.26 -21.33 17.52
CA ALA A 237 12.46 -22.72 17.11
C ALA A 237 11.31 -23.24 16.24
N ASN A 238 10.07 -22.83 16.52
CA ASN A 238 8.90 -23.19 15.72
C ASN A 238 8.92 -22.47 14.37
N VAL A 239 9.25 -21.18 14.36
CA VAL A 239 9.43 -20.39 13.13
C VAL A 239 10.50 -21.02 12.24
N SER A 240 11.64 -21.42 12.83
CA SER A 240 12.74 -22.06 12.11
C SER A 240 12.32 -23.39 11.48
N ARG A 241 11.46 -24.18 12.13
CA ARG A 241 10.92 -25.44 11.57
C ARG A 241 9.99 -25.18 10.38
N VAL A 242 9.12 -24.18 10.47
CA VAL A 242 8.27 -23.77 9.34
C VAL A 242 9.14 -23.33 8.15
N LYS A 243 10.14 -22.47 8.38
CA LYS A 243 11.06 -22.04 7.33
C LYS A 243 11.87 -23.19 6.74
N ALA A 244 12.29 -24.16 7.55
CA ALA A 244 12.98 -25.36 7.08
C ALA A 244 12.08 -26.20 6.15
N LEU A 245 10.81 -26.38 6.50
CA LEU A 245 9.84 -27.06 5.64
C LEU A 245 9.61 -26.29 4.33
N TYR A 246 9.53 -24.96 4.37
CA TYR A 246 9.41 -24.16 3.15
C TYR A 246 10.60 -24.36 2.20
N ASN A 247 11.81 -24.49 2.75
CA ASN A 247 13.00 -24.82 1.96
C ASN A 247 12.95 -26.26 1.41
N GLU A 248 12.48 -27.23 2.19
CA GLU A 248 12.31 -28.63 1.76
C GLU A 248 11.32 -28.73 0.58
N LEU A 249 10.24 -27.96 0.63
CA LEU A 249 9.25 -27.87 -0.45
C LEU A 249 9.71 -26.99 -1.63
N ASN A 250 10.91 -26.42 -1.58
CA ASN A 250 11.46 -25.50 -2.57
C ASN A 250 10.49 -24.34 -2.91
N LEU A 251 9.89 -23.72 -1.89
CA LEU A 251 8.90 -22.65 -2.12
C LEU A 251 9.50 -21.43 -2.82
N GLN A 252 10.81 -21.18 -2.72
CA GLN A 252 11.48 -20.15 -3.53
C GLN A 252 11.39 -20.46 -5.03
N GLY A 253 11.57 -21.73 -5.42
CA GLY A 253 11.40 -22.16 -6.82
C GLY A 253 9.94 -22.07 -7.27
N VAL A 254 9.00 -22.52 -6.43
CA VAL A 254 7.55 -22.42 -6.71
C VAL A 254 7.13 -20.96 -6.88
N PHE A 255 7.67 -20.07 -6.05
CA PHE A 255 7.42 -18.63 -6.15
C PHE A 255 8.03 -18.04 -7.43
N ALA A 256 9.25 -18.41 -7.80
CA ALA A 256 9.87 -17.92 -9.03
C ALA A 256 9.09 -18.33 -10.28
N GLU A 257 8.56 -19.55 -10.32
CA GLU A 257 7.69 -20.01 -11.41
C GLU A 257 6.35 -19.24 -11.43
N TYR A 258 5.73 -19.08 -10.25
CA TYR A 258 4.52 -18.26 -10.10
C TYR A 258 4.75 -16.81 -10.57
N GLU A 259 5.87 -16.20 -10.19
CA GLU A 259 6.25 -14.83 -10.54
C GLU A 259 6.37 -14.67 -12.07
N SER A 260 7.07 -15.59 -12.75
CA SER A 260 7.23 -15.56 -14.20
C SER A 260 5.90 -15.77 -14.93
N ASN A 261 5.15 -16.80 -14.56
CA ASN A 261 3.87 -17.12 -15.17
C ASN A 261 2.83 -16.00 -14.99
N ARG A 262 2.84 -15.36 -13.81
CA ARG A 262 1.94 -14.24 -13.52
C ARG A 262 2.31 -13.00 -14.31
N TYR A 263 3.61 -12.70 -14.42
CA TYR A 263 4.11 -11.58 -15.22
C TYR A 263 3.71 -11.72 -16.69
N GLU A 264 3.90 -12.89 -17.30
CA GLU A 264 3.53 -13.13 -18.71
C GLU A 264 2.03 -12.94 -18.96
N LYS A 265 1.18 -13.46 -18.07
CA LYS A 265 -0.28 -13.27 -18.15
C LYS A 265 -0.66 -11.79 -18.06
N LEU A 266 -0.06 -11.06 -17.12
CA LEU A 266 -0.32 -9.63 -16.96
C LEU A 266 0.11 -8.85 -18.20
N VAL A 267 1.30 -9.14 -18.77
CA VAL A 267 1.75 -8.51 -20.02
C VAL A 267 0.76 -8.77 -21.15
N ALA A 268 0.33 -10.02 -21.35
CA ALA A 268 -0.64 -10.36 -22.40
C ALA A 268 -1.98 -9.63 -22.21
N SER A 269 -2.51 -9.56 -20.98
CA SER A 269 -3.74 -8.83 -20.69
C SER A 269 -3.61 -7.33 -20.93
N ILE A 270 -2.46 -6.73 -20.60
CA ILE A 270 -2.18 -5.31 -20.87
C ILE A 270 -2.15 -5.07 -22.38
N GLU A 271 -1.45 -5.91 -23.14
CA GLU A 271 -1.29 -5.74 -24.59
C GLU A 271 -2.59 -5.91 -25.37
N ALA A 272 -3.53 -6.69 -24.82
CA ALA A 272 -4.89 -6.84 -25.35
C ALA A 272 -5.78 -5.61 -25.14
N HIS A 273 -5.39 -4.64 -24.28
CA HIS A 273 -6.20 -3.46 -24.02
C HIS A 273 -6.21 -2.49 -25.22
N PRO A 274 -7.35 -1.92 -25.66
CA PRO A 274 -7.41 -1.14 -26.91
C PRO A 274 -6.68 0.22 -26.83
N SER A 275 -6.65 0.87 -25.66
CA SER A 275 -6.01 2.18 -25.49
C SER A 275 -4.51 2.08 -25.22
N LYS A 276 -3.68 2.65 -26.10
CA LYS A 276 -2.21 2.70 -25.96
C LYS A 276 -1.73 3.48 -24.75
N ALA A 277 -2.40 4.58 -24.40
CA ALA A 277 -2.11 5.32 -23.19
C ALA A 277 -2.32 4.46 -21.94
N VAL A 278 -3.42 3.70 -21.88
CA VAL A 278 -3.68 2.75 -20.78
C VAL A 278 -2.66 1.61 -20.76
N GLN A 279 -2.25 1.09 -21.93
CA GLN A 279 -1.17 0.10 -21.99
C GLN A 279 0.13 0.63 -21.39
N ALA A 280 0.52 1.86 -21.75
CA ALA A 280 1.73 2.49 -21.24
C ALA A 280 1.67 2.69 -19.73
N THR A 281 0.53 3.15 -19.21
CA THR A 281 0.29 3.28 -17.77
C THR A 281 0.43 1.95 -17.05
N LEU A 282 -0.28 0.90 -17.48
CA LEU A 282 -0.23 -0.41 -16.85
C LEU A 282 1.16 -1.08 -16.93
N LYS A 283 1.88 -0.90 -18.06
CA LYS A 283 3.28 -1.36 -18.19
C LYS A 283 4.20 -0.65 -17.20
N SER A 284 4.00 0.64 -16.98
CA SER A 284 4.74 1.41 -15.95
C SER A 284 4.50 0.86 -14.54
N PHE A 285 3.25 0.54 -14.19
CA PHE A 285 2.95 -0.12 -12.90
C PHE A 285 3.62 -1.48 -12.76
N LEU A 286 3.49 -2.34 -13.78
CA LEU A 286 4.05 -3.70 -13.73
C LEU A 286 5.58 -3.68 -13.59
N ALA A 287 6.26 -2.77 -14.30
CA ALA A 287 7.71 -2.61 -14.23
C ALA A 287 8.20 -2.17 -12.84
N LYS A 288 7.39 -1.42 -12.09
CA LYS A 288 7.73 -0.98 -10.72
C LYS A 288 7.63 -2.11 -9.69
N ILE A 289 6.88 -3.18 -9.97
CA ILE A 289 6.65 -4.28 -9.02
C ILE A 289 7.34 -5.59 -9.39
N TYR A 290 7.60 -5.83 -10.69
CA TYR A 290 8.23 -7.07 -11.13
C TYR A 290 9.65 -7.22 -10.57
N LYS A 291 9.94 -8.36 -9.94
CA LYS A 291 11.24 -8.65 -9.29
C LYS A 291 11.66 -7.60 -8.26
N ARG A 292 10.70 -6.99 -7.56
CA ARG A 292 11.00 -6.05 -6.48
C ARG A 292 11.73 -6.78 -5.34
N GLN A 293 12.64 -6.06 -4.69
CA GLN A 293 13.36 -6.56 -3.51
C GLN A 293 12.80 -6.00 -2.19
N LYS A 294 11.86 -5.05 -2.27
CA LYS A 294 11.21 -4.37 -1.14
C LYS A 294 9.95 -3.65 -1.58
#